data_AF-A0A3D1GU75-F1
#
_entry.id   AF-A0A3D1GU75-F1
#
_cell.length_a   1.000
_cell.length_b   1.000
_cell.length_c   1.000
_cell.angle_alpha   90.00
_cell.angle_beta   90.00
_cell.angle_gamma   90.00
#
_symmetry.space_group_name_H-M   'P 1'
#
loop_
_entity.id
_entity.type
_entity.pdbx_description
1 polymer ?
#
loop_
_entity_poly.entity_id
_entity_poly.type
_entity_poly.pdbx_seq_one_letter_code
_entity_poly.pdbx_strand_id
1 'polypeptide(L)' 'MKRIYLASDHAGTLLKDQICEQLAKTGYEVKDLGANGSESVDYPDF' A
#
# COMPACT_ATOMS: atom_id res chain seq x y z
N MET A 1 -13.39 14.23 -2.30
CA MET A 1 -12.07 13.59 -2.12
C MET A 1 -12.13 12.19 -2.71
N LYS A 2 -11.16 11.78 -3.53
CA LYS A 2 -11.14 10.41 -4.09
C LYS A 2 -10.36 9.50 -3.13
N ARG A 3 -10.90 8.31 -2.87
CA ARG A 3 -10.27 7.31 -2.00
C ARG A 3 -9.61 6.22 -2.83
N ILE A 4 -8.38 5.86 -2.46
CA ILE A 4 -7.59 4.82 -3.10
C ILE A 4 -7.23 3.77 -2.06
N TYR A 5 -7.38 2.50 -2.45
CA TYR A 5 -7.00 1.35 -1.64
C TYR A 5 -5.73 0.76 -2.25
N LEU A 6 -4.71 0.51 -1.43
CA LEU A 6 -3.47 -0.11 -1.87
C LEU A 6 -3.22 -1.39 -1.10
N ALA A 7 -2.73 -2.38 -1.83
CA ALA A 7 -2.26 -3.63 -1.29
C ALA A 7 -1.02 -4.12 -2.08
N SER A 8 -0.17 -4.92 -1.45
CA SER A 8 0.98 -5.58 -2.09
C SER A 8 1.31 -6.90 -1.39
N ASP A 9 2.19 -7.69 -1.97
CA ASP A 9 2.92 -8.69 -1.21
C ASP A 9 4.12 -8.06 -0.47
N HIS A 10 4.90 -8.91 0.17
CA HIS A 10 6.11 -8.54 0.91
C HIS A 10 7.21 -7.90 0.07
N ALA A 11 7.30 -8.24 -1.22
CA ALA A 11 8.27 -7.66 -2.14
C ALA A 11 7.87 -6.21 -2.50
N GLY A 12 6.57 -5.91 -2.50
CA GLY A 12 6.03 -4.59 -2.83
C GLY A 12 5.95 -3.59 -1.67
N THR A 13 6.12 -4.02 -0.41
CA THR A 13 5.88 -3.18 0.79
C THR A 13 6.58 -1.81 0.72
N LEU A 14 7.88 -1.78 0.40
CA LEU A 14 8.64 -0.52 0.39
C LEU A 14 8.11 0.48 -0.64
N LEU A 15 7.74 0.00 -1.83
CA LEU A 15 7.20 0.84 -2.89
C LEU A 15 5.77 1.28 -2.57
N LYS A 16 4.94 0.39 -2.02
CA LYS A 16 3.58 0.71 -1.55
C LYS A 16 3.62 1.88 -0.59
N ASP A 17 4.51 1.86 0.40
CA ASP A 17 4.62 2.93 1.40
C ASP A 17 4.98 4.27 0.76
N GLN A 18 5.93 4.29 -0.19
CA GLN A 18 6.27 5.50 -0.95
C GLN A 18 5.09 6.04 -1.77
N ILE A 19 4.31 5.16 -2.39
CA ILE A 19 3.13 5.53 -3.17
C ILE A 19 2.03 6.08 -2.24
N CYS A 20 1.79 5.44 -1.09
CA CYS A 20 0.83 5.90 -0.08
C CYS A 20 1.14 7.34 0.36
N GLU A 21 2.41 7.63 0.67
CA GLU A 21 2.84 8.99 1.02
C GLU A 21 2.58 9.99 -0.10
N GLN A 22 2.90 9.64 -1.34
CA GLN A 22 2.77 10.54 -2.48
C GLN A 22 1.30 10.83 -2.81
N LEU A 23 0.44 9.82 -2.71
CA LEU A 23 -1.01 9.97 -2.89
C LEU A 23 -1.62 10.83 -1.78
N ALA A 24 -1.21 10.65 -0.52
CA ALA A 24 -1.64 11.50 0.58
C ALA A 24 -1.22 12.97 0.36
N LYS A 25 0.03 13.22 -0.06
CA LYS A 25 0.55 14.56 -0.38
C LYS A 25 -0.20 15.24 -1.53
N THR A 26 -0.79 14.47 -2.44
CA THR A 26 -1.56 14.98 -3.58
C THR A 26 -3.07 15.11 -3.31
N GLY A 27 -3.51 14.90 -2.06
CA GLY A 27 -4.89 15.14 -1.62
C GLY A 27 -5.82 13.95 -1.79
N TYR A 28 -5.28 12.74 -2.00
CA TYR A 28 -6.07 11.51 -1.97
C TYR A 28 -6.20 11.00 -0.54
N GLU A 29 -7.35 10.39 -0.26
CA GLU A 29 -7.49 9.57 0.93
C GLU A 29 -6.97 8.16 0.63
N VAL A 30 -5.96 7.71 1.37
CA VAL A 30 -5.33 6.41 1.15
C VAL A 30 -5.73 5.45 2.25
N LYS A 31 -6.17 4.25 1.87
CA LYS A 31 -6.33 3.11 2.78
C LYS A 31 -5.38 1.99 2.38
N ASP A 32 -4.41 1.74 3.24
CA ASP A 32 -3.49 0.62 3.13
C ASP A 32 -4.15 -0.66 3.66
N LEU A 33 -4.10 -1.73 2.87
CA LEU A 33 -4.63 -3.05 3.21
C LEU A 33 -3.53 -4.08 3.49
N GLY A 34 -2.26 -3.69 3.45
CA GLY A 34 -1.10 -4.58 3.60
C GLY A 34 -0.60 -5.14 2.26
N ALA A 35 0.42 -5.97 2.20
CA ALA A 35 1.21 -6.52 3.29
C ALA A 35 1.97 -5.46 4.07
N ASN A 36 2.29 -5.80 5.32
CA ASN A 36 3.06 -4.96 6.22
C ASN A 36 4.36 -5.68 6.56
N GLY A 37 5.49 -5.04 6.27
CA GLY A 37 6.81 -5.58 6.53
C GLY A 37 7.35 -6.48 5.42
N SER A 38 8.40 -7.23 5.78
CA SER A 38 9.21 -8.04 4.86
C SER A 38 8.99 -9.55 5.03
N GLU A 39 8.03 -9.96 5.85
CA GLU A 39 7.72 -11.38 6.03
C GLU A 39 7.08 -11.90 4.74
N SER A 40 7.55 -13.07 4.26
CA SER A 40 6.99 -13.68 3.07
C SER A 40 5.50 -13.95 3.26
N VAL A 41 4.69 -13.43 2.35
CA VAL A 41 3.24 -13.63 2.28
C VAL A 41 2.80 -13.91 0.86
N ASP A 42 1.64 -14.57 0.73
CA ASP A 42 1.03 -14.87 -0.56
C ASP A 42 0.20 -13.67 -1.05
N TYR A 43 0.49 -13.23 -2.28
CA TYR A 43 -0.17 -12.08 -2.88
C TYR A 43 -1.71 -12.18 -3.00
N PRO A 44 -2.36 -13.36 -3.14
CA PRO A 44 -3.82 -13.43 -3.23
C PRO A 44 -4.56 -13.05 -1.94
N ASP A 45 -3.88 -12.98 -0.79
CA ASP A 45 -4.48 -12.64 0.51
C ASP A 45 -4.68 -11.12 0.71
N PHE A 46 -4.13 -10.29 -0.19
CA PHE A 46 -4.08 -8.83 -0.10
C PHE A 46 -4.73 -8.17 -1.31
#